data_AF-A0A3D2N0A0-F1
#
_entry.id   AF-A0A3D2N0A0-F1
#
_cell.length_a   1.000
_cell.length_b   1.000
_cell.length_c   1.000
_cell.angle_alpha   90.00
_cell.angle_beta   90.00
_cell.angle_gamma   90.00
#
_symmetry.space_group_name_H-M   'P 1'
#
loop_
_entity.id
_entity.type
_entity.pdbx_description
1 polymer ?
#
loop_
_entity_poly.entity_id
_entity_poly.type
_entity_poly.pdbx_seq_one_letter_code
_entity_poly.pdbx_strand_id
1 'polypeptide(L)'
;MTIKDAKQQILDSIRAYLIKDEFGEYKISIEHQRPCFLLGPPGIGKTAIMDQIAQETGVNLISYSMAHQTRESAMGLPVIVERNFVGADVKVSEYTMSEIIANIYYT
;
A
#
# COMPACT_ATOMS: atom_id res chain seq x y z
N MET A 1 5.58 19.70 16.68
CA MET A 1 5.06 18.33 16.49
C MET A 1 6.25 17.37 16.50
N THR A 2 6.25 16.45 17.44
CA THR A 2 7.30 15.44 17.62
C THR A 2 6.97 14.18 16.83
N ILE A 3 7.95 13.27 16.70
CA ILE A 3 7.71 11.96 16.07
C ILE A 3 6.68 11.12 16.85
N LYS A 4 6.61 11.31 18.18
CA LYS A 4 5.61 10.68 19.04
C LYS A 4 4.20 11.20 18.73
N ASP A 5 4.06 12.51 18.53
CA ASP A 5 2.77 13.11 18.14
C ASP A 5 2.33 12.62 16.77
N ALA A 6 3.28 12.48 15.82
CA ALA A 6 3.00 11.94 14.49
C ALA A 6 2.51 10.48 14.56
N LYS A 7 3.15 9.64 15.40
CA LYS A 7 2.69 8.27 15.63
C LYS A 7 1.25 8.23 16.12
N GLN A 8 0.92 9.07 17.11
CA GLN A 8 -0.44 9.13 17.66
C GLN A 8 -1.47 9.56 16.61
N GLN A 9 -1.17 10.59 15.81
CA GLN A 9 -2.07 11.05 14.73
C GLN A 9 -2.36 9.96 13.69
N ILE A 10 -1.35 9.17 13.32
CA ILE A 10 -1.53 8.06 12.37
C ILE A 10 -2.39 6.96 13.00
N LEU A 11 -2.14 6.60 14.28
CA LEU A 11 -2.96 5.62 15.00
C LEU A 11 -4.43 6.05 15.03
N ASP A 12 -4.69 7.31 15.35
CA ASP A 12 -6.06 7.84 15.42
C ASP A 12 -6.72 7.85 14.02
N SER A 13 -5.95 8.13 12.98
CA SER A 13 -6.42 8.08 11.59
C SER A 13 -6.79 6.65 11.17
N ILE A 14 -5.92 5.67 11.43
CA ILE A 14 -6.18 4.25 11.12
C ILE A 14 -7.43 3.78 11.86
N ARG A 15 -7.55 4.09 13.16
CA ARG A 15 -8.73 3.75 13.94
C ARG A 15 -9.98 4.37 13.33
N ALA A 16 -9.96 5.67 13.03
CA ALA A 16 -11.10 6.34 12.40
C ALA A 16 -11.51 5.70 11.07
N TYR A 17 -10.54 5.34 10.23
CA TYR A 17 -10.76 4.72 8.93
C TYR A 17 -11.25 3.27 8.99
N LEU A 18 -10.93 2.55 10.07
CA LEU A 18 -11.35 1.16 10.26
C LEU A 18 -12.64 1.00 11.07
N ILE A 19 -13.21 2.08 11.63
CA ILE A 19 -14.51 1.99 12.32
C ILE A 19 -15.60 1.64 11.31
N LYS A 20 -16.35 0.58 11.64
CA LYS A 20 -17.53 0.14 10.90
C LYS A 20 -18.82 0.44 11.67
N ASP A 21 -19.91 0.58 10.94
CA ASP A 21 -21.25 0.64 11.52
C ASP A 21 -21.83 -0.76 11.78
N GLU A 22 -23.09 -0.81 12.22
CA GLU A 22 -23.81 -2.06 12.52
C GLU A 22 -24.06 -2.95 11.30
N PHE A 23 -23.95 -2.39 10.09
CA PHE A 23 -24.10 -3.10 8.82
C PHE A 23 -22.76 -3.56 8.24
N GLY A 24 -21.64 -3.21 8.88
CA GLY A 24 -20.29 -3.57 8.46
C GLY A 24 -19.66 -2.62 7.45
N GLU A 25 -20.32 -1.50 7.16
CA GLU A 25 -19.84 -0.45 6.27
C GLU A 25 -18.87 0.49 7.02
N TYR A 26 -17.84 0.99 6.34
CA TYR A 26 -16.92 1.94 6.95
C TYR A 26 -17.62 3.26 7.23
N LYS A 27 -17.51 3.77 8.46
CA LYS A 27 -18.08 5.07 8.82
C LYS A 27 -17.46 6.23 8.04
N ILE A 28 -16.20 6.06 7.64
CA ILE A 28 -15.53 6.94 6.67
C ILE A 28 -15.30 6.11 5.43
N SER A 29 -16.06 6.41 4.38
CA SER A 29 -15.93 5.71 3.10
C SER A 29 -14.53 5.85 2.51
N ILE A 30 -14.12 4.85 1.74
CA ILE A 30 -12.74 4.67 1.27
C ILE A 30 -12.25 5.89 0.47
N GLU A 31 -13.11 6.48 -0.36
CA GLU A 31 -12.83 7.67 -1.17
C GLU A 31 -12.57 8.94 -0.33
N HIS A 32 -13.01 8.96 0.93
CA HIS A 32 -12.77 10.07 1.86
C HIS A 32 -11.58 9.83 2.78
N GLN A 33 -11.01 8.63 2.80
CA GLN A 33 -9.79 8.34 3.55
C GLN A 33 -8.59 9.04 2.87
N ARG A 34 -7.79 9.78 3.65
CA ARG A 34 -6.70 10.60 3.12
C ARG A 34 -5.36 9.94 3.38
N PRO A 35 -4.43 9.98 2.40
CA PRO A 35 -3.08 9.47 2.62
C PRO A 35 -2.33 10.30 3.67
N CYS A 36 -1.52 9.63 4.48
CA CYS A 36 -0.62 10.28 5.43
C CYS A 36 0.71 10.60 4.76
N PHE A 37 1.20 11.84 4.93
CA PHE A 37 2.50 12.26 4.40
C PHE A 37 3.43 12.68 5.53
N LEU A 38 4.54 11.94 5.73
CA LEU A 38 5.52 12.18 6.78
C LEU A 38 6.73 12.97 6.27
N LEU A 39 6.82 14.24 6.64
CA LEU A 39 7.96 15.11 6.30
C LEU A 39 8.87 15.34 7.53
N GLY A 40 10.18 15.40 7.30
CA GLY A 40 11.14 15.84 8.32
C GLY A 40 12.58 15.43 8.00
N PRO A 41 13.56 15.73 8.86
CA PRO A 41 14.96 15.35 8.65
C PRO A 41 15.16 13.83 8.51
N PRO A 42 16.19 13.35 7.79
CA PRO A 42 16.53 11.94 7.74
C PRO A 42 16.91 11.42 9.14
N GLY A 43 16.70 10.13 9.41
CA GLY A 43 17.12 9.48 10.66
C GLY A 43 16.21 9.69 11.88
N ILE A 44 15.14 10.48 11.79
CA ILE A 44 14.24 10.75 12.94
C ILE A 44 13.27 9.60 13.29
N GLY A 45 13.36 8.45 12.61
CA GLY A 45 12.51 7.29 12.86
C GLY A 45 11.17 7.25 12.13
N LYS A 46 10.98 8.03 11.04
CA LYS A 46 9.74 8.02 10.23
C LYS A 46 9.32 6.62 9.77
N THR A 47 10.26 5.82 9.28
CA THR A 47 9.98 4.44 8.84
C THR A 47 9.70 3.54 10.05
N ALA A 48 10.50 3.66 11.10
CA ALA A 48 10.36 2.84 12.30
C ALA A 48 9.01 3.02 13.02
N ILE A 49 8.42 4.23 13.01
CA ILE A 49 7.09 4.41 13.59
C ILE A 49 5.99 3.69 12.80
N MET A 50 6.14 3.52 11.48
CA MET A 50 5.16 2.78 10.68
C MET A 50 5.14 1.30 11.05
N ASP A 51 6.32 0.68 11.23
CA ASP A 51 6.42 -0.71 11.69
C ASP A 51 5.76 -0.89 13.07
N GLN A 52 6.01 0.04 14.00
CA GLN A 52 5.39 0.00 15.33
C GLN A 52 3.87 0.14 15.26
N ILE A 53 3.37 1.06 14.43
CA ILE A 53 1.92 1.26 14.25
C ILE A 53 1.28 -0.01 13.70
N ALA A 54 1.90 -0.66 12.72
CA ALA A 54 1.40 -1.91 12.15
C ALA A 54 1.29 -3.03 13.20
N GLN A 55 2.34 -3.20 14.02
CA GLN A 55 2.33 -4.16 15.12
C GLN A 55 1.24 -3.85 16.16
N GLU A 56 1.06 -2.58 16.51
CA GLU A 56 0.08 -2.15 17.53
C GLU A 56 -1.38 -2.26 17.05
N THR A 57 -1.62 -2.13 15.75
CA THR A 57 -2.98 -2.14 15.17
C THR A 57 -3.34 -3.47 14.53
N GLY A 58 -2.37 -4.37 14.34
CA GLY A 58 -2.58 -5.65 13.65
C GLY A 58 -2.86 -5.49 12.15
N VAL A 59 -2.57 -4.33 11.56
CA VAL A 59 -2.71 -4.14 10.11
C VAL A 59 -1.47 -4.66 9.39
N ASN A 60 -1.68 -5.21 8.20
CA ASN A 60 -0.59 -5.59 7.32
C ASN A 60 0.14 -4.34 6.80
N LEU A 61 1.47 -4.30 6.94
CA LEU A 61 2.31 -3.22 6.44
C LEU A 61 3.13 -3.70 5.24
N ILE A 62 2.96 -3.01 4.13
CA ILE A 62 3.73 -3.21 2.90
C ILE A 62 4.63 -2.00 2.72
N SER A 63 5.94 -2.23 2.65
CA SER A 63 6.93 -1.17 2.49
C SER A 63 7.56 -1.24 1.10
N TYR A 64 7.65 -0.09 0.42
CA TYR A 64 8.32 0.05 -0.87
C TYR A 64 9.26 1.24 -0.84
N SER A 65 10.52 1.01 -1.22
CA SER A 65 11.50 2.08 -1.40
C SER A 65 11.47 2.57 -2.83
N MET A 66 11.36 3.89 -3.04
CA MET A 66 11.43 4.50 -4.37
C MET A 66 12.78 4.28 -5.07
N ALA A 67 13.81 3.86 -4.34
CA ALA A 67 15.10 3.47 -4.91
C ALA A 67 15.10 2.05 -5.51
N HIS A 68 14.06 1.24 -5.29
CA HIS A 68 13.87 -0.02 -6.03
C HIS A 68 13.41 0.29 -7.46
N GLN A 69 13.95 -0.46 -8.42
CA GLN A 69 13.74 -0.24 -9.85
C GLN A 69 12.23 -0.27 -10.20
N THR A 70 11.78 0.79 -10.87
CA THR A 70 10.41 1.33 -10.80
C THR A 70 9.33 0.58 -11.58
N ARG A 71 9.62 -0.55 -12.22
CA ARG A 71 8.62 -1.29 -13.01
C ARG A 71 8.44 -2.73 -12.55
N GLU A 72 9.52 -3.48 -12.41
CA GLU A 72 9.45 -4.91 -12.14
C GLU A 72 8.99 -5.21 -10.72
N SER A 73 9.49 -4.48 -9.71
CA SER A 73 9.10 -4.70 -8.32
C SER A 73 7.63 -4.31 -8.04
N ALA A 74 7.09 -3.32 -8.74
CA ALA A 74 5.73 -2.81 -8.52
C ALA A 74 4.67 -3.51 -9.38
N MET A 75 4.97 -3.78 -10.66
CA MET A 75 4.02 -4.34 -11.61
C MET A 75 4.31 -5.79 -11.98
N GLY A 76 5.44 -6.37 -11.58
CA GLY A 76 5.86 -7.73 -11.95
C GLY A 76 6.69 -7.74 -13.23
N LEU A 77 7.07 -8.94 -13.69
CA LEU A 77 7.88 -9.10 -14.89
C LEU A 77 7.00 -8.94 -16.14
N PRO A 78 7.45 -8.22 -17.18
CA PRO A 78 6.72 -8.17 -18.44
C PRO A 78 6.74 -9.54 -19.12
N VAL A 79 5.58 -10.01 -19.54
CA VAL A 79 5.39 -11.24 -20.32
C VAL A 79 4.69 -10.90 -21.63
N ILE A 80 5.18 -11.47 -22.72
CA ILE A 80 4.52 -11.33 -24.02
C ILE A 80 3.44 -12.38 -24.11
N VAL A 81 2.20 -11.95 -24.34
CA VAL A 81 1.06 -12.84 -24.54
C VAL A 81 0.38 -12.57 -25.87
N GLU A 82 -0.17 -13.61 -26.48
CA GLU A 82 -1.00 -13.49 -27.68
C GLU A 82 -2.45 -13.28 -27.29
N ARG A 83 -3.07 -12.25 -27.87
CA ARG A 83 -4.48 -11.91 -27.67
C ARG A 83 -5.14 -11.69 -29.02
N ASN A 84 -6.36 -12.19 -29.18
CA ASN A 84 -7.18 -11.88 -30.34
C ASN A 84 -7.92 -10.56 -30.10
N PHE A 85 -7.58 -9.53 -30.88
CA PHE A 85 -8.28 -8.26 -30.89
C PHE A 85 -8.89 -8.03 -32.27
N VAL A 86 -10.21 -7.83 -32.33
CA VAL A 86 -10.92 -7.54 -33.59
C VAL A 86 -10.66 -8.61 -34.67
N GLY A 87 -10.55 -9.88 -34.26
CA GLY A 87 -10.29 -10.99 -35.17
C GLY A 87 -8.82 -11.15 -35.60
N ALA A 88 -7.89 -10.34 -35.10
CA ALA A 88 -6.46 -10.45 -35.37
C ALA A 88 -5.69 -10.88 -34.11
N ASP A 89 -4.82 -11.87 -34.26
CA ASP A 89 -3.90 -12.27 -33.20
C ASP A 89 -2.73 -11.28 -33.12
N VAL A 90 -2.59 -10.63 -31.98
CA VAL A 90 -1.53 -9.64 -31.71
C VAL A 90 -0.78 -9.99 -30.43
N LYS A 91 0.51 -9.67 -30.41
CA LYS A 91 1.36 -9.80 -29.22
C LYS A 91 1.25 -8.55 -28.37
N VAL A 92 0.87 -8.70 -27.12
CA VAL A 92 0.78 -7.60 -26.14
C VAL A 92 1.68 -7.89 -24.94
N SER A 93 2.17 -6.83 -24.31
CA SER A 93 2.89 -6.93 -23.03
C SER A 93 1.87 -6.90 -21.89
N GLU A 94 1.72 -8.03 -21.21
CA GLU A 94 1.07 -8.11 -19.90
C GLU A 94 2.14 -8.19 -18.82
N TYR A 95 1.78 -7.97 -17.55
CA TYR A 95 2.72 -8.04 -16.43
C TYR A 95 2.29 -9.14 -15.45
N THR A 96 3.25 -9.89 -14.90
CA THR A 96 2.97 -10.88 -13.85
C THR A 96 2.53 -10.20 -12.56
N MET A 97 2.00 -10.94 -11.59
CA MET A 97 1.84 -10.41 -10.24
C MET A 97 3.20 -9.96 -9.71
N SER A 98 3.28 -8.76 -9.15
CA SER A 98 4.53 -8.24 -8.58
C SER A 98 4.83 -8.89 -7.25
N GLU A 99 6.10 -8.94 -6.86
CA GLU A 99 6.53 -9.47 -5.55
C GLU A 99 5.84 -8.76 -4.39
N ILE A 100 5.59 -7.46 -4.54
CA ILE A 100 4.89 -6.64 -3.55
C ILE A 100 3.45 -7.13 -3.37
N ILE A 101 2.72 -7.30 -4.47
CA ILE A 101 1.32 -7.76 -4.41
C ILE A 101 1.26 -9.23 -4.00
N ALA A 102 2.20 -10.06 -4.45
CA ALA A 102 2.27 -11.49 -4.09
C ALA A 102 2.34 -11.70 -2.57
N ASN A 103 3.13 -10.88 -1.86
CA ASN A 103 3.22 -10.94 -0.40
C ASN A 103 1.89 -10.66 0.33
N ILE A 104 0.92 -10.02 -0.30
CA ILE A 104 -0.42 -9.82 0.26
C ILE A 104 -1.18 -11.15 0.36
N TYR A 105 -0.96 -12.04 -0.61
CA TYR A 105 -1.73 -13.29 -0.76
C TYR A 105 -1.05 -14.51 -0.15
N TYR A 106 0.26 -14.45 0.14
CA TYR A 106 1.01 -15.54 0.79
C TYR A 106 0.84 -15.61 2.33
N THR A 107 -0.30 -15.16 2.86
CA THR A 107 -0.62 -15.31 4.30
C THR A 107 -1.33 -16.63 4.57
#